data_AF-A0A9Q0P9C4-F1
#
_entry.id   AF-A0A9Q0P9C4-F1
#
_cell.length_a   1.000
_cell.length_b   1.000
_cell.length_c   1.000
_cell.angle_alpha   90.00
_cell.angle_beta   90.00
_cell.angle_gamma   90.00
#
_symmetry.space_group_name_H-M   'P 1'
#
loop_
_entity.id
_entity.type
_entity.pdbx_description
1 polymer ?
#
loop_
_entity_poly.entity_id
_entity_poly.type
_entity_poly.pdbx_seq_one_letter_code
_entity_poly.pdbx_strand_id
1 'polypeptide(L)'
;MAIPLVPYTVMKLCRAASKKSKSIHCNCSECVRSGKYRKSIFKRISNFSTYSNLTLILLWVVMIFLVYYIKNMSREIQVFDPYTILGLEPGALDSEIKKNYRRLSIQYHPDKNPDPEAHKYFIEFITKAYQALTDPVSRENYEKYGHPDGRQGFQMGIALPQFLLDIDGASGGILLLWIVGICILLPLVIAVIYLSRSAKYTGNYVMHQTLSAYYYFMKPSLAPSKVMEVFIKAAEYMESPVRRTDDEPLQKLFMSVRSELNLDLKNIKQEQAKFWKQHPALVKTELLIQAQLTRESADLPPALLGDFRRVLELAPRLLEELI
;
A
#
# COMPACT_ATOMS: atom_id res chain seq x y z
N MET A 1 -12.72 1.59 10.55
CA MET A 1 -12.17 2.45 9.48
C MET A 1 -11.53 3.75 9.99
N ALA A 2 -12.08 4.44 10.99
CA ALA A 2 -11.47 5.68 11.54
C ALA A 2 -10.09 5.47 12.21
N ILE A 3 -9.92 4.35 12.94
CA ILE A 3 -8.70 4.04 13.72
C ILE A 3 -7.41 4.07 12.89
N PRO A 4 -7.32 3.44 11.70
CA PRO A 4 -6.12 3.55 10.87
C PRO A 4 -6.06 4.83 10.03
N LEU A 5 -7.20 5.40 9.64
CA LEU A 5 -7.26 6.52 8.70
C LEU A 5 -6.76 7.84 9.33
N VAL A 6 -7.14 8.10 10.58
CA VAL A 6 -6.79 9.35 11.28
C VAL A 6 -5.28 9.43 11.57
N PRO A 7 -4.62 8.43 12.18
CA PRO A 7 -3.17 8.49 12.40
C PRO A 7 -2.38 8.56 11.10
N TYR A 8 -2.82 7.86 10.05
CA TYR A 8 -2.15 7.89 8.75
C TYR A 8 -2.24 9.27 8.07
N THR A 9 -3.40 9.92 8.13
CA THR A 9 -3.56 11.29 7.61
C THR A 9 -2.74 12.30 8.41
N VAL A 10 -2.76 12.24 9.73
CA VAL A 10 -1.94 13.09 10.61
C VAL A 10 -0.45 12.91 10.31
N MET A 11 0.05 11.67 10.26
CA MET A 11 1.45 11.39 9.94
C MET A 11 1.85 11.94 8.56
N LYS A 12 0.98 11.80 7.55
CA LYS A 12 1.25 12.29 6.19
C LYS A 12 1.27 13.82 6.14
N LEU A 13 0.38 14.48 6.86
CA LEU A 13 0.35 15.94 7.00
C LEU A 13 1.61 16.45 7.70
N CYS A 14 2.01 15.82 8.82
CA CYS A 14 3.24 16.14 9.55
C CYS A 14 4.49 15.95 8.68
N ARG A 15 4.57 14.87 7.89
CA ARG A 15 5.67 14.64 6.94
C ARG A 15 5.68 15.66 5.80
N ALA A 16 4.52 16.10 5.32
CA ALA A 16 4.44 17.14 4.30
C ALA A 16 4.92 18.50 4.82
N ALA A 17 4.57 18.83 6.07
CA ALA A 17 5.02 20.05 6.76
C ALA A 17 6.53 20.01 7.08
N SER A 18 7.06 18.85 7.48
CA SER A 18 8.47 18.68 7.89
C SER A 18 9.46 18.46 6.73
N LYS A 19 9.01 18.43 5.46
CA LYS A 19 9.92 18.31 4.31
C LYS A 19 10.79 19.56 4.16
N LYS A 20 11.89 19.62 4.90
CA LYS A 20 13.02 20.53 4.66
C LYS A 20 13.57 20.27 3.27
N SER A 21 13.76 21.33 2.48
CA SER A 21 14.50 21.22 1.22
C SER A 21 15.93 20.80 1.55
N LYS A 22 16.38 19.64 1.05
CA LYS A 22 17.81 19.33 1.05
C LYS A 22 18.51 20.40 0.20
N SER A 23 19.22 21.31 0.85
CA SER A 23 20.12 22.25 0.18
C SER A 23 21.35 21.47 -0.25
N ILE A 24 21.68 21.54 -1.53
CA ILE A 24 22.89 20.91 -2.07
C ILE A 24 24.02 21.92 -1.96
N HIS A 25 25.19 21.45 -1.55
CA HIS A 25 26.39 22.26 -1.33
C HIS A 25 27.21 22.53 -2.61
N CYS A 26 26.67 22.23 -3.80
CA CYS A 26 27.41 22.28 -5.07
C CYS A 26 26.87 23.38 -5.99
N ASN A 27 27.75 24.31 -6.39
CA ASN A 27 27.46 25.46 -7.26
C ASN A 27 27.94 25.27 -8.71
N CYS A 28 28.01 24.02 -9.20
CA CYS A 28 28.50 23.75 -10.56
C CYS A 28 27.50 24.19 -11.64
N SER A 29 27.96 24.73 -12.77
CA SER A 29 27.11 25.22 -13.88
C SER A 29 26.20 24.13 -14.45
N GLU A 30 26.71 22.91 -14.58
CA GLU A 30 25.96 21.72 -14.99
C GLU A 30 24.86 21.33 -13.98
N CYS A 31 25.15 21.48 -12.68
CA CYS A 31 24.22 21.20 -11.58
C CYS A 31 23.03 22.16 -11.64
N VAL A 32 23.34 23.44 -11.87
CA VAL A 32 22.35 24.53 -12.02
C VAL A 32 21.52 24.35 -13.29
N ARG A 33 22.14 23.96 -14.41
CA ARG A 33 21.48 23.76 -15.72
C ARG A 33 20.62 22.50 -15.77
N SER A 34 21.00 21.43 -15.07
CA SER A 34 20.30 20.13 -15.11
C SER A 34 18.84 20.16 -14.63
N GLY A 35 18.42 21.20 -13.91
CA GLY A 35 17.05 21.35 -13.40
C GLY A 35 16.59 20.25 -12.42
N LYS A 36 17.43 19.23 -12.15
CA LYS A 36 17.11 18.08 -11.28
C LYS A 36 16.68 18.48 -9.87
N TYR A 37 17.12 19.66 -9.43
CA TYR A 37 16.98 20.11 -8.04
C TYR A 37 16.14 21.38 -7.87
N ARG A 38 15.76 22.06 -8.96
CA ARG A 38 14.75 23.12 -8.92
C ARG A 38 13.38 22.46 -8.99
N LYS A 39 12.88 21.96 -7.84
CA LYS A 39 11.49 21.47 -7.78
C LYS A 39 10.56 22.65 -8.00
N SER A 40 10.12 22.81 -9.25
CA SER A 40 9.02 23.71 -9.60
C SER A 40 7.86 23.47 -8.63
N ILE A 41 7.29 24.57 -8.10
CA ILE A 41 6.10 24.56 -7.24
C ILE A 41 4.98 23.72 -7.88
N PHE A 42 4.94 23.68 -9.21
CA PHE A 42 4.02 22.86 -10.01
C PHE A 42 4.19 21.35 -9.79
N LYS A 43 5.43 20.85 -9.58
CA LYS A 43 5.70 19.44 -9.23
C LYS A 43 5.33 19.10 -7.78
N ARG A 44 5.19 20.12 -6.92
CA ARG A 44 4.68 20.00 -5.54
C ARG A 44 3.16 19.80 -5.55
N ILE A 45 2.46 20.48 -6.46
CA ILE A 45 1.01 20.34 -6.70
C ILE A 45 0.70 19.02 -7.41
N SER A 46 1.49 18.62 -8.42
CA SER A 46 1.29 17.32 -9.09
C SER A 46 1.50 16.12 -8.16
N ASN A 47 2.38 16.24 -7.16
CA ASN A 47 2.57 15.22 -6.14
C ASN A 47 1.43 15.18 -5.10
N PHE A 48 0.63 16.25 -5.00
CA PHE A 48 -0.61 16.25 -4.23
C PHE A 48 -1.71 15.45 -4.95
N SER A 49 -1.64 15.32 -6.27
CA SER A 49 -2.49 14.42 -7.07
C SER A 49 -1.79 13.08 -7.35
N THR A 50 -1.17 12.48 -6.33
CA THR A 50 -0.72 11.08 -6.43
C THR A 50 -1.87 10.14 -6.07
N TYR A 51 -1.90 8.95 -6.67
CA TYR A 51 -2.89 7.88 -6.40
C TYR A 51 -3.13 7.66 -4.89
N SER A 52 -2.09 7.78 -4.07
CA SER A 52 -2.17 7.68 -2.60
C SER A 52 -2.94 8.82 -1.90
N ASN A 53 -3.05 10.01 -2.49
CA ASN A 53 -3.88 11.09 -1.95
C ASN A 53 -5.34 10.95 -2.39
N LEU A 54 -5.56 10.51 -3.63
CA LEU A 54 -6.91 10.19 -4.13
C LEU A 54 -7.54 9.06 -3.32
N THR A 55 -6.80 8.00 -3.00
CA THR A 55 -7.31 6.92 -2.14
C THR A 55 -7.64 7.40 -0.74
N LEU A 56 -6.88 8.36 -0.17
CA LEU A 56 -7.21 8.92 1.14
C LEU A 56 -8.49 9.75 1.11
N ILE A 57 -8.66 10.60 0.10
CA ILE A 57 -9.87 11.40 -0.07
C ILE A 57 -11.08 10.47 -0.21
N LEU A 58 -10.96 9.42 -1.04
CA LEU A 58 -12.01 8.41 -1.20
C LEU A 58 -12.35 7.71 0.12
N LEU A 59 -11.36 7.31 0.91
CA LEU A 59 -11.58 6.71 2.23
C LEU A 59 -12.31 7.66 3.20
N TRP A 60 -12.01 8.96 3.17
CA TRP A 60 -12.73 9.95 3.96
C TRP A 60 -14.17 10.16 3.47
N VAL A 61 -14.40 10.17 2.16
CA VAL A 61 -15.75 10.24 1.58
C VAL A 61 -16.58 9.02 2.01
N VAL A 62 -16.00 7.82 1.95
CA VAL A 62 -16.65 6.59 2.44
C VAL A 62 -16.96 6.69 3.94
N MET A 63 -16.03 7.24 4.74
CA MET A 63 -16.27 7.46 6.18
C MET A 63 -17.44 8.41 6.44
N ILE A 64 -17.51 9.53 5.72
CA ILE A 64 -18.61 10.50 5.85
C ILE A 64 -19.93 9.86 5.43
N PHE A 65 -19.93 9.12 4.33
CA PHE A 65 -21.10 8.38 3.85
C PHE A 65 -21.59 7.35 4.88
N LEU A 66 -20.69 6.58 5.49
CA LEU A 66 -21.03 5.62 6.54
C LEU A 66 -21.61 6.30 7.79
N VAL A 67 -21.04 7.44 8.21
CA VAL A 67 -21.58 8.20 9.34
C VAL A 67 -22.98 8.75 9.02
N TYR A 68 -23.17 9.26 7.79
CA TYR A 68 -24.47 9.70 7.31
C TYR A 68 -25.49 8.55 7.31
N TYR A 69 -25.07 7.38 6.82
CA TYR A 69 -25.89 6.17 6.79
C TYR A 69 -26.28 5.71 8.21
N ILE A 70 -25.33 5.66 9.15
CA ILE A 70 -25.59 5.31 10.55
C ILE A 70 -26.57 6.29 11.18
N LYS A 71 -26.36 7.61 10.99
CA LYS A 71 -27.27 8.64 11.52
C LYS A 71 -28.70 8.48 10.99
N ASN A 72 -28.84 8.12 9.72
CA ASN A 72 -30.15 7.92 9.10
C ASN A 72 -30.81 6.60 9.52
N MET A 73 -30.02 5.60 9.92
CA MET A 73 -30.50 4.25 10.27
C MET A 73 -30.73 4.06 11.78
N SER A 74 -30.11 4.87 12.64
CA SER A 74 -30.34 4.87 14.08
C SER A 74 -31.73 5.40 14.41
N ARG A 75 -32.74 4.53 14.35
CA ARG A 75 -33.94 4.70 15.17
C ARG A 75 -33.50 4.54 16.62
N GLU A 76 -33.91 5.46 17.49
CA GLU A 76 -33.60 5.39 18.93
C GLU A 76 -33.97 4.00 19.45
N ILE A 77 -32.97 3.27 19.96
CA ILE A 77 -33.22 2.07 20.74
C ILE A 77 -33.80 2.57 22.06
N GLN A 78 -35.12 2.72 22.12
CA GLN A 78 -35.80 3.04 23.37
C GLN A 78 -35.64 1.83 24.28
N VAL A 79 -34.93 2.03 25.39
CA VAL A 79 -34.87 1.06 26.49
C VAL A 79 -36.30 0.84 26.95
N PHE A 80 -36.78 -0.41 26.89
CA PHE A 80 -38.16 -0.74 27.21
C PHE A 80 -38.42 -0.56 28.71
N ASP A 81 -39.10 0.54 29.06
CA ASP A 81 -39.52 0.84 30.42
C ASP A 81 -41.06 0.89 30.51
N PRO A 82 -41.72 -0.10 31.13
CA PRO A 82 -43.17 -0.21 31.20
C PRO A 82 -43.86 1.01 31.85
N TYR A 83 -43.20 1.65 32.82
CA TYR A 83 -43.79 2.79 33.55
C TYR A 83 -43.82 4.04 32.66
N THR A 84 -42.72 4.37 31.99
CA THR A 84 -42.68 5.50 31.06
C THR A 84 -43.55 5.28 29.82
N ILE A 85 -43.64 4.05 29.30
CA ILE A 85 -44.52 3.71 28.16
C ILE A 85 -46.01 3.94 28.52
N LEU A 86 -46.42 3.60 29.73
CA LEU A 86 -47.80 3.80 30.21
C LEU A 86 -48.05 5.20 30.79
N GLY A 87 -46.99 6.01 30.94
CA GLY A 87 -47.06 7.35 31.54
C GLY A 87 -47.37 7.33 33.04
N LEU A 88 -46.78 6.38 33.76
CA LEU A 88 -46.95 6.14 35.20
C LEU A 88 -45.65 6.39 35.96
N GLU A 89 -45.77 6.70 37.24
CA GLU A 89 -44.62 6.72 38.15
C GLU A 89 -44.29 5.30 38.65
N PRO A 90 -43.01 5.01 38.97
CA PRO A 90 -42.63 3.74 39.58
C PRO A 90 -43.40 3.51 40.88
N GLY A 91 -44.08 2.36 41.00
CA GLY A 91 -44.89 2.04 42.18
C GLY A 91 -46.38 2.39 42.08
N ALA A 92 -46.87 2.76 40.90
CA ALA A 92 -48.30 2.97 40.64
C ALA A 92 -49.17 1.76 41.06
N LEU A 93 -50.40 2.06 41.48
CA LEU A 93 -51.41 1.07 41.87
C LEU A 93 -51.97 0.36 40.63
N ASP A 94 -52.39 -0.90 40.78
CA ASP A 94 -52.98 -1.70 39.69
C ASP A 94 -54.22 -1.04 39.06
N SER A 95 -54.96 -0.25 39.84
CA SER A 95 -56.09 0.54 39.37
C SER A 95 -55.66 1.66 38.40
N GLU A 96 -54.52 2.29 38.64
CA GLU A 96 -53.95 3.34 37.79
C GLU A 96 -53.34 2.76 36.52
N ILE A 97 -52.68 1.61 36.62
CA ILE A 97 -52.15 0.84 35.48
C ILE A 97 -53.29 0.51 34.50
N LYS A 98 -54.41 -0.04 35.00
CA LYS A 98 -55.58 -0.37 34.17
C LYS A 98 -56.24 0.87 33.56
N LYS A 99 -56.30 1.98 34.30
CA LYS A 99 -56.88 3.24 33.84
C LYS A 99 -56.09 3.85 32.69
N ASN A 100 -54.76 3.92 32.82
CA ASN A 100 -53.89 4.48 31.78
C ASN A 100 -53.76 3.56 30.57
N TYR A 101 -53.71 2.25 30.77
CA TYR A 101 -53.80 1.28 29.68
C TYR A 101 -55.09 1.46 28.87
N ARG A 102 -56.24 1.62 29.51
CA ARG A 102 -57.52 1.85 28.81
C ARG A 102 -57.54 3.16 28.02
N ARG A 103 -56.89 4.21 28.53
CA ARG A 103 -56.76 5.49 27.82
C ARG A 103 -55.92 5.35 26.55
N LEU A 104 -54.75 4.73 26.68
CA LEU A 104 -53.80 4.53 25.58
C LEU A 104 -54.34 3.51 24.56
N SER A 105 -55.03 2.46 25.02
CA SER A 105 -55.61 1.46 24.12
C SER A 105 -56.67 2.07 23.21
N ILE A 106 -57.49 3.01 23.69
CA ILE A 106 -58.46 3.71 22.84
C ILE A 106 -57.78 4.59 21.78
N GLN A 107 -56.64 5.20 22.12
CA GLN A 107 -55.91 6.11 21.24
C GLN A 107 -55.12 5.38 20.14
N TYR A 108 -54.58 4.20 20.45
CA TYR A 108 -53.73 3.42 19.55
C TYR A 108 -54.39 2.12 19.05
N HIS A 109 -55.71 1.94 19.25
CA HIS A 109 -56.43 0.75 18.80
C HIS A 109 -56.44 0.66 17.26
N PRO A 110 -56.20 -0.52 16.65
CA PRO A 110 -56.26 -0.70 15.20
C PRO A 110 -57.61 -0.30 14.57
N ASP A 111 -58.74 -0.53 15.26
CA ASP A 111 -60.05 -0.09 14.75
C ASP A 111 -60.28 1.42 14.79
N LYS A 112 -59.61 2.14 15.70
CA LYS A 112 -59.86 3.57 15.92
C LYS A 112 -58.82 4.47 15.30
N ASN A 113 -57.62 3.95 15.05
CA ASN A 113 -56.53 4.69 14.46
C ASN A 113 -56.03 3.95 13.19
N PRO A 114 -56.18 4.54 12.00
CA PRO A 114 -55.77 3.91 10.73
C PRO A 114 -54.25 3.92 10.49
N ASP A 115 -53.45 4.53 11.37
CA ASP A 115 -52.00 4.60 11.21
C ASP A 115 -51.32 3.24 11.52
N PRO A 116 -50.58 2.64 10.56
CA PRO A 116 -49.86 1.39 10.79
C PRO A 116 -48.74 1.49 11.84
N GLU A 117 -48.15 2.68 12.07
CA GLU A 117 -47.15 2.87 13.13
C GLU A 117 -47.79 2.86 14.53
N ALA A 118 -48.99 3.45 14.66
CA ALA A 118 -49.75 3.44 15.90
C ALA A 118 -50.12 2.01 16.32
N HIS A 119 -50.48 1.15 15.34
CA HIS A 119 -50.79 -0.25 15.60
C HIS A 119 -49.57 -1.04 16.11
N LYS A 120 -48.40 -0.84 15.47
CA LYS A 120 -47.14 -1.45 15.92
C LYS A 120 -46.80 -0.99 17.33
N TYR A 121 -46.94 0.31 17.60
CA TYR A 121 -46.66 0.86 18.93
C TYR A 121 -47.56 0.25 20.02
N PHE A 122 -48.84 0.04 19.71
CA PHE A 122 -49.78 -0.59 20.63
C PHE A 122 -49.40 -2.03 20.98
N ILE A 123 -49.05 -2.85 19.99
CA ILE A 123 -48.70 -4.27 20.20
C ILE A 123 -47.32 -4.38 20.85
N GLU A 124 -46.32 -3.67 20.32
CA GLU A 124 -44.93 -3.84 20.72
C GLU A 124 -44.61 -3.19 22.06
N PHE A 125 -45.24 -2.06 22.39
CA PHE A 125 -44.92 -1.28 23.60
C PHE A 125 -46.06 -1.30 24.61
N ILE A 126 -47.25 -0.80 24.26
CA ILE A 126 -48.35 -0.59 25.24
C ILE A 126 -48.84 -1.93 25.82
N THR A 127 -49.08 -2.93 24.98
CA THR A 127 -49.60 -4.24 25.40
C THR A 127 -48.58 -4.99 26.25
N LYS A 128 -47.30 -4.99 25.82
CA LYS A 128 -46.21 -5.60 26.57
C LYS A 128 -45.95 -4.89 27.91
N ALA A 129 -46.03 -3.56 27.95
CA ALA A 129 -45.86 -2.79 29.19
C ALA A 129 -46.95 -3.12 30.21
N TYR A 130 -48.21 -3.24 29.76
CA TYR A 130 -49.31 -3.66 30.62
C TYR A 130 -49.11 -5.09 31.14
N GLN A 131 -48.70 -6.03 30.28
CA GLN A 131 -48.42 -7.41 30.69
C GLN A 131 -47.29 -7.47 31.73
N ALA A 132 -46.21 -6.71 31.50
CA ALA A 132 -45.06 -6.62 32.39
C ALA A 132 -45.42 -6.15 33.81
N LEU A 133 -46.38 -5.23 33.95
CA LEU A 133 -46.79 -4.68 35.24
C LEU A 133 -47.97 -5.43 35.90
N THR A 134 -48.74 -6.20 35.13
CA THR A 134 -49.93 -6.90 35.63
C THR A 134 -49.60 -8.28 36.21
N ASP A 135 -48.64 -9.00 35.63
CA ASP A 135 -48.20 -10.29 36.16
C ASP A 135 -47.22 -10.06 37.34
N PRO A 136 -47.52 -10.56 38.56
CA PRO A 136 -46.63 -10.39 39.71
C PRO A 136 -45.22 -10.92 39.44
N VAL A 137 -45.08 -12.00 38.65
CA VAL A 137 -43.78 -12.58 38.31
C VAL A 137 -42.98 -11.66 37.39
N SER A 138 -43.62 -11.13 36.34
CA SER A 138 -42.98 -10.18 35.42
C SER A 138 -42.62 -8.85 36.09
N ARG A 139 -43.44 -8.39 37.03
CA ARG A 139 -43.17 -7.17 37.80
C ARG A 139 -41.96 -7.33 38.71
N GLU A 140 -41.87 -8.44 39.46
CA GLU A 140 -40.69 -8.75 40.28
C GLU A 140 -39.43 -8.90 39.42
N ASN A 141 -39.54 -9.56 38.26
CA ASN A 141 -38.45 -9.70 37.32
C ASN A 141 -37.96 -8.35 36.77
N TYR A 142 -38.88 -7.44 36.46
CA TYR A 142 -38.53 -6.09 36.01
C TYR A 142 -37.83 -5.29 37.12
N GLU A 143 -38.32 -5.36 38.35
CA GLU A 143 -37.70 -4.67 39.50
C GLU A 143 -36.32 -5.22 39.84
N LYS A 144 -36.11 -6.53 39.65
CA LYS A 144 -34.84 -7.21 39.98
C LYS A 144 -33.80 -7.18 38.86
N TYR A 145 -34.23 -7.23 37.60
CA TYR A 145 -33.35 -7.38 36.43
C TYR A 145 -33.50 -6.27 35.39
N GLY A 146 -34.45 -5.35 35.54
CA GLY A 146 -34.72 -4.29 34.57
C GLY A 146 -35.41 -4.77 33.28
N HIS A 147 -35.93 -6.00 33.26
CA HIS A 147 -36.64 -6.57 32.09
C HIS A 147 -37.76 -7.53 32.53
N PRO A 148 -38.96 -7.49 31.90
CA PRO A 148 -40.11 -8.33 32.31
C PRO A 148 -39.86 -9.85 32.22
N ASP A 149 -39.04 -10.29 31.26
CA ASP A 149 -38.68 -11.69 31.06
C ASP A 149 -37.58 -12.21 32.04
N GLY A 150 -37.10 -11.36 32.96
CA GLY A 150 -36.07 -11.70 33.93
C GLY A 150 -34.65 -11.57 33.40
N ARG A 151 -33.72 -12.39 33.93
CA ARG A 151 -32.30 -12.34 33.58
C ARG A 151 -32.09 -12.70 32.11
N GLN A 152 -31.86 -11.70 31.26
CA GLN A 152 -31.50 -11.94 29.86
C GLN A 152 -30.11 -12.60 29.77
N GLY A 153 -30.02 -13.65 28.96
CA GLY A 153 -28.74 -14.20 28.54
C GLY A 153 -27.98 -13.17 27.69
N PHE A 154 -26.66 -13.09 27.86
CA PHE A 154 -25.81 -12.24 27.03
C PHE A 154 -25.88 -12.75 25.57
N GLN A 155 -26.63 -12.06 24.71
CA GLN A 155 -26.65 -12.36 23.27
C GLN A 155 -25.43 -11.69 22.60
N MET A 156 -24.44 -12.49 22.23
CA MET A 156 -23.29 -12.04 21.45
C MET A 156 -23.66 -12.01 19.97
N GLY A 157 -23.92 -10.83 19.43
CA GLY A 157 -24.06 -10.62 17.98
C GLY A 157 -22.73 -10.27 17.33
N ILE A 158 -22.44 -10.85 16.17
CA ILE A 158 -21.30 -10.44 15.34
C ILE A 158 -21.78 -9.27 14.46
N ALA A 159 -21.02 -8.16 14.41
CA ALA A 159 -21.34 -6.99 13.58
C ALA A 159 -21.05 -7.20 12.07
N LEU A 160 -21.20 -8.42 11.57
CA LEU A 160 -21.08 -8.76 10.15
C LEU A 160 -22.48 -8.85 9.54
N PRO A 161 -22.66 -8.35 8.31
CA PRO A 161 -23.97 -8.42 7.66
C PRO A 161 -24.31 -9.88 7.32
N GLN A 162 -25.59 -10.23 7.46
CA GLN A 162 -26.06 -11.62 7.33
C GLN A 162 -25.78 -12.23 5.95
N PHE A 163 -25.82 -11.43 4.87
CA PHE A 163 -25.51 -11.90 3.51
C PHE A 163 -24.08 -12.45 3.35
N LEU A 164 -23.13 -12.03 4.20
CA LEU A 164 -21.75 -12.49 4.12
C LEU A 164 -21.57 -13.87 4.77
N LEU A 165 -22.48 -14.25 5.68
CA LEU A 165 -22.43 -15.52 6.41
C LEU A 165 -23.44 -16.55 5.89
N ASP A 166 -24.27 -16.16 4.91
CA ASP A 166 -25.22 -17.07 4.29
C ASP A 166 -24.47 -18.01 3.34
N ILE A 167 -24.25 -19.25 3.78
CA ILE A 167 -23.46 -20.27 3.07
C ILE A 167 -24.25 -20.88 1.91
N ASP A 168 -25.59 -20.79 1.95
CA ASP A 168 -26.49 -21.46 1.02
C ASP A 168 -26.72 -20.69 -0.29
N GLY A 169 -26.13 -19.48 -0.43
CA GLY A 169 -26.31 -18.58 -1.58
C GLY A 169 -25.04 -18.32 -2.41
N ALA A 170 -25.17 -17.39 -3.38
CA ALA A 170 -24.06 -16.91 -4.22
C ALA A 170 -22.87 -16.32 -3.43
N SER A 171 -23.08 -15.96 -2.16
CA SER A 171 -22.11 -15.51 -1.16
C SER A 171 -21.08 -16.59 -0.78
N GLY A 172 -21.47 -17.86 -0.75
CA GLY A 172 -20.57 -18.97 -0.41
C GLY A 172 -19.42 -19.13 -1.41
N GLY A 173 -19.70 -18.95 -2.71
CA GLY A 173 -18.68 -18.97 -3.76
C GLY A 173 -17.66 -17.83 -3.62
N ILE A 174 -18.12 -16.63 -3.24
CA ILE A 174 -17.25 -15.46 -3.05
C ILE A 174 -16.31 -15.67 -1.86
N LEU A 175 -16.82 -16.23 -0.76
CA LEU A 175 -16.02 -16.57 0.41
C LEU A 175 -14.95 -17.62 0.10
N LEU A 176 -15.32 -18.69 -0.61
CA LEU A 176 -14.40 -19.75 -0.99
C LEU A 176 -13.29 -19.22 -1.90
N LEU A 177 -13.63 -18.39 -2.89
CA LEU A 177 -12.64 -17.72 -3.75
C LEU A 177 -11.68 -16.82 -2.95
N TRP A 178 -12.19 -16.10 -1.95
CA TRP A 178 -11.36 -15.28 -1.07
C TRP A 178 -10.38 -16.12 -0.24
N ILE A 179 -10.86 -17.21 0.35
CA ILE A 179 -10.04 -18.12 1.16
C ILE A 179 -8.97 -18.78 0.28
N VAL A 180 -9.34 -19.30 -0.90
CA VAL A 180 -8.39 -19.91 -1.84
C VAL A 180 -7.38 -18.88 -2.34
N GLY A 181 -7.82 -17.67 -2.69
CA GLY A 181 -6.95 -16.60 -3.16
C GLY A 181 -5.92 -16.17 -2.12
N ILE A 182 -6.33 -16.02 -0.86
CA ILE A 182 -5.44 -15.54 0.20
C ILE A 182 -4.61 -16.65 0.84
N CYS A 183 -5.18 -17.83 1.05
CA CYS A 183 -4.46 -18.91 1.73
C CYS A 183 -3.57 -19.71 0.78
N ILE A 184 -3.89 -19.77 -0.52
CA ILE A 184 -3.15 -20.61 -1.47
C ILE A 184 -2.39 -19.75 -2.47
N LEU A 185 -3.09 -18.89 -3.23
CA LEU A 185 -2.45 -18.14 -4.32
C LEU A 185 -1.44 -17.11 -3.80
N LEU A 186 -1.80 -16.34 -2.76
CA LEU A 186 -0.93 -15.30 -2.24
C LEU A 186 0.40 -15.86 -1.68
N PRO A 187 0.41 -16.90 -0.82
CA PRO A 187 1.66 -17.53 -0.37
C PRO A 187 2.46 -18.14 -1.51
N LEU A 188 1.80 -18.75 -2.50
CA LEU A 188 2.47 -19.33 -3.66
C LEU A 188 3.16 -18.26 -4.50
N VAL A 189 2.47 -17.15 -4.79
CA VAL A 189 3.04 -16.02 -5.54
C VAL A 189 4.22 -15.41 -4.76
N ILE A 190 4.08 -15.20 -3.46
CA ILE A 190 5.18 -14.71 -2.62
C ILE A 190 6.35 -15.70 -2.64
N ALA A 191 6.10 -17.00 -2.50
CA ALA A 191 7.13 -18.02 -2.54
C ALA A 191 7.85 -18.04 -3.90
N VAL A 192 7.13 -17.99 -5.01
CA VAL A 192 7.72 -17.96 -6.36
C VAL A 192 8.54 -16.68 -6.57
N ILE A 193 8.02 -15.51 -6.18
CA ILE A 193 8.76 -14.25 -6.30
C ILE A 193 10.00 -14.24 -5.40
N TYR A 194 9.87 -14.73 -4.18
CA TYR A 194 10.98 -14.79 -3.22
C TYR A 194 12.06 -15.76 -3.68
N LEU A 195 11.68 -16.99 -4.06
CA LEU A 195 12.60 -18.02 -4.55
C LEU A 195 13.28 -17.58 -5.85
N SER A 196 12.53 -17.05 -6.82
CA SER A 196 13.12 -16.58 -8.08
C SER A 196 14.12 -15.43 -7.87
N ARG A 197 13.80 -14.48 -6.98
CA ARG A 197 14.72 -13.38 -6.66
C ARG A 197 15.92 -13.84 -5.85
N SER A 198 15.71 -14.65 -4.83
CA SER A 198 16.78 -15.19 -3.97
C SER A 198 17.73 -16.12 -4.72
N ALA A 199 17.28 -16.78 -5.79
CA ALA A 199 18.13 -17.60 -6.64
C ALA A 199 18.98 -16.77 -7.63
N LYS A 200 18.52 -15.57 -8.01
CA LYS A 200 19.23 -14.71 -8.97
C LYS A 200 20.17 -13.71 -8.30
N TYR A 201 19.79 -13.14 -7.16
CA TYR A 201 20.49 -12.03 -6.50
C TYR A 201 20.95 -12.39 -5.08
N THR A 202 22.13 -11.89 -4.70
CA THR A 202 22.65 -11.90 -3.33
C THR A 202 21.95 -10.86 -2.44
N GLY A 203 22.29 -10.84 -1.15
CA GLY A 203 21.74 -9.91 -0.15
C GLY A 203 21.89 -8.43 -0.53
N ASN A 204 22.97 -8.08 -1.24
CA ASN A 204 23.28 -6.73 -1.70
C ASN A 204 22.73 -6.42 -3.12
N TYR A 205 21.78 -7.23 -3.62
CA TYR A 205 21.14 -7.07 -4.93
C TYR A 205 22.10 -7.14 -6.13
N VAL A 206 23.20 -7.87 -6.00
CA VAL A 206 24.14 -8.23 -7.08
C VAL A 206 23.89 -9.67 -7.52
N MET A 207 24.03 -9.95 -8.81
CA MET A 207 23.79 -11.28 -9.37
C MET A 207 24.84 -12.28 -8.89
N HIS A 208 24.43 -13.52 -8.61
CA HIS A 208 25.38 -14.58 -8.24
C HIS A 208 26.42 -14.87 -9.33
N GLN A 209 26.07 -14.65 -10.60
CA GLN A 209 27.00 -14.78 -11.73
C GLN A 209 28.11 -13.73 -11.71
N THR A 210 27.82 -12.52 -11.22
CA THR A 210 28.81 -11.46 -11.08
C THR A 210 29.80 -11.78 -9.97
N LEU A 211 29.28 -12.24 -8.84
CA LEU A 211 30.12 -12.66 -7.71
C LEU A 211 31.05 -13.81 -8.10
N SER A 212 30.54 -14.82 -8.84
CA SER A 212 31.37 -15.92 -9.31
C SER A 212 32.43 -15.48 -10.32
N ALA A 213 32.11 -14.53 -11.21
CA ALA A 213 33.08 -13.93 -12.12
C ALA A 213 34.16 -13.14 -11.35
N TYR A 214 33.77 -12.30 -10.39
CA TYR A 214 34.71 -11.54 -9.57
C TYR A 214 35.63 -12.46 -8.77
N TYR A 215 35.09 -13.49 -8.12
CA TYR A 215 35.89 -14.49 -7.40
C TYR A 215 36.89 -15.22 -8.31
N TYR A 216 36.48 -15.55 -9.55
CA TYR A 216 37.35 -16.23 -10.50
C TYR A 216 38.49 -15.33 -11.03
N PHE A 217 38.21 -14.05 -11.28
CA PHE A 217 39.16 -13.11 -11.88
C PHE A 217 40.02 -12.33 -10.85
N MET A 218 39.54 -12.12 -9.63
CA MET A 218 40.27 -11.45 -8.55
C MET A 218 41.27 -12.42 -7.91
N LYS A 219 42.50 -12.41 -8.41
CA LYS A 219 43.64 -13.12 -7.82
C LYS A 219 44.50 -12.16 -7.00
N PRO A 220 45.16 -12.61 -5.92
CA PRO A 220 46.03 -11.74 -5.10
C PRO A 220 47.24 -11.17 -5.86
N SER A 221 47.62 -11.79 -6.99
CA SER A 221 48.70 -11.32 -7.87
C SER A 221 48.25 -10.37 -8.98
N LEU A 222 46.98 -9.96 -9.00
CA LEU A 222 46.42 -9.12 -10.05
C LEU A 222 46.99 -7.69 -9.95
N ALA A 223 47.50 -7.17 -11.07
CA ALA A 223 47.96 -5.78 -11.14
C ALA A 223 46.78 -4.81 -10.98
N PRO A 224 46.94 -3.66 -10.28
CA PRO A 224 45.88 -2.67 -10.11
C PRO A 224 45.28 -2.15 -11.42
N SER A 225 46.08 -2.10 -12.50
CA SER A 225 45.62 -1.71 -13.84
C SER A 225 44.55 -2.66 -14.42
N LYS A 226 44.57 -3.93 -14.02
CA LYS A 226 43.63 -4.96 -14.49
C LYS A 226 42.36 -5.06 -13.65
N VAL A 227 42.28 -4.35 -12.52
CA VAL A 227 41.09 -4.35 -11.65
C VAL A 227 39.87 -3.80 -12.39
N MET A 228 40.04 -2.76 -13.21
CA MET A 228 38.95 -2.22 -14.03
C MET A 228 38.40 -3.25 -15.03
N GLU A 229 39.28 -4.02 -15.66
CA GLU A 229 38.87 -5.11 -16.58
C GLU A 229 38.08 -6.20 -15.87
N VAL A 230 38.34 -6.44 -14.58
CA VAL A 230 37.56 -7.39 -13.76
C VAL A 230 36.21 -6.78 -13.39
N PHE A 231 36.20 -5.52 -12.96
CA PHE A 231 34.98 -4.80 -12.60
C PHE A 231 33.94 -4.81 -13.73
N ILE A 232 34.37 -4.59 -14.98
CA ILE A 232 33.49 -4.54 -16.14
C ILE A 232 32.83 -5.90 -16.42
N LYS A 233 33.43 -7.04 -16.03
CA LYS A 233 32.90 -8.39 -16.28
C LYS A 233 31.67 -8.78 -15.44
N ALA A 234 31.02 -7.81 -14.79
CA ALA A 234 29.75 -8.03 -14.11
C ALA A 234 28.64 -8.50 -15.07
N ALA A 235 27.86 -9.48 -14.65
CA ALA A 235 26.72 -10.01 -15.41
C ALA A 235 25.63 -8.94 -15.63
N GLU A 236 25.46 -7.99 -14.70
CA GLU A 236 24.54 -6.86 -14.86
C GLU A 236 24.90 -5.97 -16.06
N TYR A 237 26.19 -5.82 -16.34
CA TYR A 237 26.66 -5.10 -17.52
C TYR A 237 26.52 -5.93 -18.79
N MET A 238 26.61 -7.26 -18.70
CA MET A 238 26.34 -8.15 -19.83
C MET A 238 24.86 -8.13 -20.27
N GLU A 239 23.92 -7.90 -19.35
CA GLU A 239 22.49 -7.74 -19.66
C GLU A 239 22.16 -6.37 -20.31
N SER A 240 23.14 -5.47 -20.46
CA SER A 240 22.93 -4.15 -21.04
C SER A 240 22.54 -4.23 -22.52
N PRO A 241 21.47 -3.53 -22.98
CA PRO A 241 21.02 -3.63 -24.36
C PRO A 241 22.05 -3.02 -25.32
N VAL A 242 22.45 -3.81 -26.32
CA VAL A 242 23.30 -3.35 -27.42
C VAL A 242 22.43 -3.14 -28.65
N ARG A 243 22.35 -1.90 -29.14
CA ARG A 243 21.60 -1.55 -30.35
C ARG A 243 22.58 -1.39 -31.51
N ARG A 244 22.17 -1.78 -32.73
CA ARG A 244 22.98 -1.58 -33.95
C ARG A 244 23.26 -0.10 -34.26
N THR A 245 22.40 0.79 -33.79
CA THR A 245 22.60 2.25 -33.89
C THR A 245 23.76 2.76 -33.03
N ASP A 246 24.23 1.96 -32.07
CA ASP A 246 25.26 2.37 -31.14
C ASP A 246 26.67 2.17 -31.73
N ASP A 247 26.82 1.45 -32.84
CA ASP A 247 28.13 1.09 -33.42
C ASP A 247 28.95 2.33 -33.83
N GLU A 248 28.33 3.29 -34.55
CA GLU A 248 29.00 4.52 -34.97
C GLU A 248 29.44 5.42 -33.78
N PRO A 249 28.57 5.76 -32.81
CA PRO A 249 29.00 6.56 -31.66
C PRO A 249 30.00 5.83 -30.76
N LEU A 250 29.91 4.50 -30.63
CA LEU A 250 30.90 3.72 -29.88
C LEU A 250 32.27 3.74 -30.56
N GLN A 251 32.33 3.70 -31.89
CA GLN A 251 33.60 3.85 -32.61
C GLN A 251 34.22 5.24 -32.42
N LYS A 252 33.41 6.30 -32.47
CA LYS A 252 33.88 7.68 -32.20
C LYS A 252 34.43 7.81 -30.79
N LEU A 253 33.72 7.26 -29.81
CA LEU A 253 34.14 7.29 -28.41
C LEU A 253 35.36 6.40 -28.15
N PHE A 254 35.46 5.26 -28.84
CA PHE A 254 36.68 4.44 -28.81
C PHE A 254 37.88 5.26 -29.30
N MET A 255 37.75 6.05 -30.37
CA MET A 255 38.86 6.87 -30.87
C MET A 255 39.32 7.96 -29.88
N SER A 256 38.40 8.58 -29.14
CA SER A 256 38.76 9.61 -28.15
C SER A 256 39.41 8.98 -26.91
N VAL A 257 38.89 7.85 -26.45
CA VAL A 257 39.29 7.20 -25.21
C VAL A 257 40.44 6.20 -25.38
N ARG A 258 40.83 5.86 -26.61
CA ARG A 258 41.81 4.81 -26.94
C ARG A 258 43.13 4.92 -26.20
N SER A 259 43.61 6.14 -25.98
CA SER A 259 44.91 6.42 -25.33
C SER A 259 44.93 6.01 -23.86
N GLU A 260 43.75 5.99 -23.22
CA GLU A 260 43.58 5.69 -21.80
C GLU A 260 43.13 4.25 -21.54
N LEU A 261 42.83 3.49 -22.60
CA LEU A 261 42.63 2.04 -22.50
C LEU A 261 43.99 1.38 -22.23
N ASN A 262 44.03 0.40 -21.32
CA ASN A 262 45.21 -0.42 -21.00
C ASN A 262 45.59 -1.38 -22.13
N LEU A 263 45.76 -0.85 -23.35
CA LEU A 263 46.20 -1.57 -24.54
C LEU A 263 47.73 -1.50 -24.64
N ASP A 264 48.37 -2.65 -24.84
CA ASP A 264 49.81 -2.74 -25.02
C ASP A 264 50.26 -2.01 -26.30
N LEU A 265 51.06 -0.95 -26.13
CA LEU A 265 51.53 -0.10 -27.23
C LEU A 265 52.33 -0.85 -28.31
N LYS A 266 52.85 -2.04 -28.01
CA LYS A 266 53.64 -2.85 -28.94
C LYS A 266 52.80 -3.61 -29.97
N ASN A 267 51.55 -3.98 -29.65
CA ASN A 267 50.68 -4.84 -30.47
C ASN A 267 49.27 -4.25 -30.67
N ILE A 268 49.18 -2.93 -30.80
CA ILE A 268 47.92 -2.17 -30.78
C ILE A 268 46.86 -2.72 -31.77
N LYS A 269 47.26 -3.15 -32.98
CA LYS A 269 46.31 -3.68 -33.99
C LYS A 269 45.69 -5.02 -33.56
N GLN A 270 46.48 -5.90 -32.94
CA GLN A 270 46.01 -7.20 -32.47
C GLN A 270 45.14 -7.04 -31.21
N GLU A 271 45.54 -6.13 -30.32
CA GLU A 271 44.80 -5.83 -29.10
C GLU A 271 43.46 -5.16 -29.38
N GLN A 272 43.41 -4.24 -30.35
CA GLN A 272 42.17 -3.64 -30.81
C GLN A 272 41.22 -4.70 -31.38
N ALA A 273 41.72 -5.64 -32.19
CA ALA A 273 40.90 -6.75 -32.68
C ALA A 273 40.43 -7.66 -31.54
N LYS A 274 41.24 -7.88 -30.50
CA LYS A 274 40.89 -8.66 -29.32
C LYS A 274 39.82 -7.97 -28.47
N PHE A 275 39.88 -6.66 -28.34
CA PHE A 275 38.91 -5.82 -27.63
C PHE A 275 37.52 -5.92 -28.27
N TRP A 276 37.41 -5.69 -29.57
CA TRP A 276 36.13 -5.77 -30.29
C TRP A 276 35.56 -7.20 -30.40
N LYS A 277 36.37 -8.24 -30.18
CA LYS A 277 35.93 -9.64 -30.11
C LYS A 277 35.27 -10.03 -28.79
N GLN A 278 35.37 -9.20 -27.76
CA GLN A 278 34.70 -9.44 -26.48
C GLN A 278 33.18 -9.30 -26.62
N HIS A 279 32.44 -9.65 -25.56
CA HIS A 279 31.00 -9.44 -25.55
C HIS A 279 30.67 -7.95 -25.77
N PRO A 280 29.77 -7.62 -26.73
CA PRO A 280 29.56 -6.23 -27.15
C PRO A 280 29.02 -5.33 -26.03
N ALA A 281 28.28 -5.90 -25.08
CA ALA A 281 27.80 -5.18 -23.91
C ALA A 281 28.93 -4.78 -22.93
N LEU A 282 29.95 -5.63 -22.81
CA LEU A 282 31.14 -5.34 -21.99
C LEU A 282 31.97 -4.24 -22.64
N VAL A 283 32.22 -4.34 -23.94
CA VAL A 283 32.92 -3.31 -24.72
C VAL A 283 32.23 -1.95 -24.57
N LYS A 284 30.91 -1.92 -24.75
CA LYS A 284 30.10 -0.71 -24.55
C LYS A 284 30.25 -0.16 -23.13
N THR A 285 30.20 -1.02 -22.11
CA THR A 285 30.28 -0.59 -20.72
C THR A 285 31.67 -0.07 -20.34
N GLU A 286 32.73 -0.74 -20.80
CA GLU A 286 34.12 -0.30 -20.64
C GLU A 286 34.33 1.10 -21.21
N LEU A 287 33.89 1.30 -22.45
CA LEU A 287 33.95 2.58 -23.15
C LEU A 287 33.17 3.67 -22.40
N LEU A 288 31.98 3.37 -21.90
CA LEU A 288 31.16 4.31 -21.14
C LEU A 288 31.78 4.68 -19.79
N ILE A 289 32.32 3.71 -19.05
CA ILE A 289 33.00 3.96 -17.77
C ILE A 289 34.25 4.81 -18.02
N GLN A 290 35.04 4.46 -19.03
CA GLN A 290 36.26 5.19 -19.34
C GLN A 290 35.97 6.62 -19.81
N ALA A 291 34.90 6.85 -20.59
CA ALA A 291 34.44 8.19 -20.93
C ALA A 291 34.05 9.04 -19.71
N GLN A 292 33.55 8.41 -18.64
CA GLN A 292 33.31 9.12 -17.38
C GLN A 292 34.61 9.48 -16.67
N LEU A 293 35.61 8.59 -16.69
CA LEU A 293 36.91 8.83 -16.07
C LEU A 293 37.69 9.94 -16.79
N THR A 294 37.62 9.98 -18.13
CA THR A 294 38.24 11.02 -18.96
C THR A 294 37.43 12.33 -19.02
N ARG A 295 36.22 12.35 -18.43
CA ARG A 295 35.27 13.48 -18.44
C ARG A 295 34.77 13.87 -19.84
N GLU A 296 34.80 12.95 -20.80
CA GLU A 296 34.27 13.13 -22.16
C GLU A 296 32.76 12.80 -22.27
N SER A 297 32.08 12.62 -21.14
CA SER A 297 30.66 12.22 -21.11
C SER A 297 29.67 13.28 -21.62
N ALA A 298 30.12 14.51 -21.90
CA ALA A 298 29.30 15.60 -22.44
C ALA A 298 28.89 15.40 -23.90
N ASP A 299 29.73 14.72 -24.69
CA ASP A 299 29.53 14.53 -26.14
C ASP A 299 28.76 13.25 -26.48
N LEU A 300 28.23 12.56 -25.46
CA LEU A 300 27.49 11.32 -25.64
C LEU A 300 26.12 11.56 -26.32
N PRO A 301 25.76 10.76 -27.33
CA PRO A 301 24.46 10.87 -27.97
C PRO A 301 23.33 10.51 -26.99
N PRO A 302 22.12 11.07 -27.17
CA PRO A 302 21.02 10.92 -26.23
C PRO A 302 20.58 9.47 -26.03
N ALA A 303 20.78 8.60 -27.03
CA ALA A 303 20.49 7.17 -26.95
C ALA A 303 21.41 6.44 -25.94
N LEU A 304 22.72 6.71 -25.97
CA LEU A 304 23.69 6.10 -25.05
C LEU A 304 23.65 6.71 -23.66
N LEU A 305 23.16 7.95 -23.52
CA LEU A 305 23.06 8.64 -22.25
C LEU A 305 22.14 7.90 -21.25
N GLY A 306 21.10 7.21 -21.74
CA GLY A 306 20.25 6.35 -20.92
C GLY A 306 21.02 5.15 -20.34
N ASP A 307 21.82 4.49 -21.17
CA ASP A 307 22.62 3.31 -20.78
C ASP A 307 23.78 3.73 -19.88
N PHE A 308 24.43 4.84 -20.20
CA PHE A 308 25.46 5.46 -19.38
C PHE A 308 24.99 5.73 -17.95
N ARG A 309 23.79 6.32 -17.79
CA ARG A 309 23.19 6.55 -16.46
C ARG A 309 22.95 5.24 -15.72
N ARG A 310 22.48 4.19 -16.42
CA ARG A 310 22.24 2.88 -15.82
C ARG A 310 23.53 2.23 -15.34
N VAL A 311 24.60 2.30 -16.14
CA VAL A 311 25.92 1.80 -15.76
C VAL A 311 26.41 2.49 -14.49
N LEU A 312 26.33 3.83 -14.44
CA LEU A 312 26.74 4.61 -13.27
C LEU A 312 25.87 4.37 -12.02
N GLU A 313 24.60 4.00 -12.19
CA GLU A 313 23.71 3.66 -11.08
C GLU A 313 24.08 2.32 -10.43
N LEU A 314 24.57 1.36 -11.22
CA LEU A 314 24.99 0.04 -10.77
C LEU A 314 26.41 0.03 -10.20
N ALA A 315 27.29 0.90 -10.73
CA ALA A 315 28.70 0.97 -10.38
C ALA A 315 29.02 0.98 -8.88
N PRO A 316 28.41 1.80 -8.01
CA PRO A 316 28.76 1.81 -6.59
C PRO A 316 28.50 0.46 -5.90
N ARG A 317 27.38 -0.21 -6.24
CA ARG A 317 27.04 -1.51 -5.65
C ARG A 317 28.01 -2.60 -6.09
N LEU A 318 28.39 -2.58 -7.36
CA LEU A 318 29.33 -3.55 -7.91
C LEU A 318 30.76 -3.33 -7.38
N LEU A 319 31.15 -2.09 -7.11
CA LEU A 319 32.43 -1.78 -6.47
C LEU A 319 32.45 -2.25 -5.01
N GLU A 320 31.36 -2.07 -4.27
CA GLU A 320 31.25 -2.57 -2.89
C GLU A 320 31.41 -4.09 -2.79
N GLU A 321 30.89 -4.86 -3.77
CA GLU A 321 31.08 -6.32 -3.82
C GLU A 321 32.46 -6.75 -4.34
N LEU A 322 33.17 -5.86 -5.04
CA LEU A 322 34.50 -6.16 -5.57
C LEU A 322 35.60 -6.01 -4.50
N ILE A 323 35.37 -5.15 -3.50
CA ILE A 323 36.28 -4.84 -2.38
C ILE A 323 36.21 -5.94 -1.31
#